data_AF-A0A7V9JWC1-F1
#
_entry.id   AF-A0A7V9JWC1-F1
#
_cell.length_a   1.000
_cell.length_b   1.000
_cell.length_c   1.000
_cell.angle_alpha   90.00
_cell.angle_beta   90.00
_cell.angle_gamma   90.00
#
_symmetry.space_group_name_H-M   'P 1'
#
loop_
_entity.id
_entity.type
_entity.pdbx_description
1 polymer ?
#
loop_
_entity_poly.entity_id
_entity_poly.type
_entity_poly.pdbx_seq_one_letter_code
_entity_poly.pdbx_strand_id
1 'polypeptide(L)' 'IVPNQPPVNINAPWRNFRVSVKAVEVLTGYNFFTNVPKNTQELIKRRIDRE' A
#
# COMPACT_ATOMS: atom_id res chain seq x y z
N ILE A 1 -4.96 -1.35 1.16
CA ILE A 1 -5.44 -2.59 1.84
C ILE A 1 -6.94 -2.51 1.88
N VAL A 2 -7.64 -3.43 1.22
CA VAL A 2 -9.10 -3.39 1.11
C VAL A 2 -9.70 -4.43 2.07
N PRO A 3 -10.61 -4.05 2.97
CA PRO A 3 -11.31 -5.00 3.83
C PRO A 3 -12.15 -5.97 3.01
N ASN A 4 -12.07 -7.27 3.32
CA ASN A 4 -12.88 -8.31 2.68
C ASN A 4 -14.19 -8.54 3.43
N GLN A 5 -14.96 -7.48 3.69
CA GLN A 5 -16.22 -7.55 4.41
C GLN A 5 -17.17 -6.40 4.02
N PRO A 6 -18.50 -6.61 4.08
CA PRO A 6 -19.48 -5.53 3.92
C PRO A 6 -19.20 -4.37 4.90
N PRO A 7 -19.48 -3.11 4.53
CA PRO A 7 -20.24 -2.66 3.35
C PRO A 7 -19.41 -2.44 2.06
N VAL A 8 -18.16 -2.90 1.99
CA VAL A 8 -17.34 -2.76 0.77
C VAL A 8 -18.00 -3.51 -0.39
N ASN A 9 -18.22 -2.81 -1.50
CA ASN A 9 -18.87 -3.34 -2.70
C ASN A 9 -18.23 -2.76 -3.97
N ILE A 10 -18.70 -3.18 -5.15
CA ILE A 10 -18.15 -2.78 -6.46
C ILE A 10 -18.12 -1.27 -6.70
N ASN A 11 -19.01 -0.50 -6.04
CA ASN A 11 -19.09 0.94 -6.17
C ASN A 11 -18.20 1.69 -5.16
N ALA A 12 -17.55 0.98 -4.22
CA ALA A 12 -16.65 1.60 -3.28
C ALA A 12 -15.38 2.10 -4.01
N PRO A 13 -15.08 3.42 -3.99
CA PRO A 13 -13.89 3.94 -4.67
C PRO A 13 -12.62 3.31 -4.09
N TRP A 14 -11.85 2.58 -4.91
CA TRP A 14 -10.65 1.89 -4.44
C TRP A 14 -9.62 2.84 -3.81
N ARG A 15 -9.62 4.11 -4.25
CA ARG A 15 -8.77 5.20 -3.77
C ARG A 15 -8.92 5.48 -2.28
N ASN A 16 -10.06 5.12 -1.67
CA ASN A 16 -10.30 5.24 -0.23
C ASN A 16 -9.47 4.25 0.59
N PHE A 17 -8.90 3.22 -0.04
CA PHE A 17 -8.13 2.16 0.60
C PHE A 17 -6.62 2.27 0.34
N ARG A 18 -6.17 3.43 -0.18
CA ARG A 18 -4.76 3.73 -0.41
C ARG A 18 -4.00 3.75 0.91
N VAL A 19 -2.86 3.07 0.91
CA VAL A 19 -1.94 2.96 2.05
C VAL A 19 -0.51 3.00 1.52
N SER A 20 0.45 3.26 2.39
CA SER A 20 1.85 3.17 2.02
C SER A 20 2.28 1.71 1.84
N VAL A 21 3.26 1.45 0.99
CA VAL A 21 3.80 0.08 0.83
C VAL A 21 4.43 -0.39 2.13
N LYS A 22 5.02 0.52 2.92
CA LYS A 22 5.55 0.19 4.24
C LYS A 22 4.49 -0.42 5.17
N ALA A 23 3.25 0.08 5.14
CA ALA A 23 2.16 -0.49 5.93
C ALA A 23 1.82 -1.93 5.48
N VAL A 24 1.87 -2.19 4.18
CA VAL A 24 1.65 -3.54 3.64
C VAL A 24 2.76 -4.50 4.06
N GLU A 25 4.02 -4.06 4.05
CA GLU A 25 5.17 -4.87 4.51
C GLU A 25 5.09 -5.22 6.00
N VAL A 26 4.66 -4.28 6.84
CA VAL A 26 4.47 -4.52 8.28
C VAL A 26 3.41 -5.60 8.51
N LEU A 27 2.34 -5.62 7.72
CA LEU A 27 1.26 -6.62 7.86
C LEU A 27 1.63 -7.99 7.29
N THR A 28 2.46 -8.04 6.26
CA THR A 28 2.72 -9.28 5.51
C THR A 28 4.07 -9.91 5.83
N GLY A 29 5.01 -9.16 6.39
CA GLY A 29 6.40 -9.59 6.59
C GLY A 29 7.25 -9.59 5.32
N TYR A 30 6.68 -9.20 4.17
CA TYR A 30 7.40 -9.15 2.90
C TYR A 30 8.23 -7.88 2.73
N ASN A 31 9.16 -7.94 1.77
CA ASN A 31 9.95 -6.81 1.31
C ASN A 31 9.69 -6.60 -0.18
N PHE A 32 8.95 -5.55 -0.53
CA PHE A 32 8.63 -5.17 -1.91
C PHE A 32 9.73 -4.26 -2.48
N PHE A 33 9.76 -4.11 -3.80
CA PHE A 33 10.71 -3.26 -4.52
C PHE A 33 12.18 -3.54 -4.20
N THR A 34 12.56 -4.80 -3.94
CA THR A 34 13.94 -5.20 -3.60
C THR A 34 14.96 -4.87 -4.68
N ASN A 35 14.52 -4.74 -5.93
CA ASN A 35 15.35 -4.35 -7.06
C ASN A 35 15.57 -2.82 -7.17
N VAL A 36 14.95 -2.02 -6.29
CA VAL A 36 15.12 -0.57 -6.24
C VAL A 36 16.22 -0.22 -5.23
N PRO A 37 17.14 0.73 -5.53
CA PRO A 37 18.16 1.17 -4.57
C PRO A 37 17.55 1.59 -3.24
N LYS A 38 18.16 1.17 -2.12
CA LYS A 38 17.60 1.29 -0.76
C LYS A 38 17.11 2.69 -0.41
N ASN A 39 17.86 3.73 -0.78
CA ASN A 39 17.46 5.12 -0.51
C ASN A 39 16.15 5.49 -1.24
N THR A 40 16.07 5.20 -2.53
CA THR A 40 14.86 5.43 -3.34
C THR A 40 13.71 4.56 -2.86
N GLN A 41 13.99 3.30 -2.55
CA GLN A 41 13.02 2.33 -2.04
C GLN A 41 12.35 2.83 -0.75
N GLU A 42 13.13 3.32 0.22
CA GLU A 42 12.61 3.87 1.47
C GLU A 42 11.75 5.13 1.25
N LEU A 43 12.18 6.00 0.32
CA LEU A 43 11.42 7.22 -0.02
C LEU A 43 10.06 6.90 -0.63
N ILE A 44 10.00 5.95 -1.58
CA ILE A 44 8.73 5.60 -2.24
C ILE A 44 7.82 4.75 -1.35
N LYS A 45 8.37 3.85 -0.53
CA LYS A 45 7.58 2.97 0.34
C LYS A 45 6.81 3.70 1.43
N ARG A 46 7.31 4.87 1.87
CA ARG A 46 6.70 5.68 2.92
C ARG A 46 5.57 6.59 2.42
N ARG A 47 5.55 6.89 1.12
CA ARG A 47 4.54 7.76 0.53
C ARG A 47 3.22 7.01 0.35
N ILE A 48 2.12 7.74 0.51
CA ILE A 48 0.78 7.30 0.11
C ILE A 48 0.47 8.03 -1.20
N ASP A 49 -0.03 7.30 -2.18
CA ASP A 49 -0.51 7.87 -3.43
C ASP A 49 -1.61 8.94 -3.18
N ARG A 50 -1.53 10.06 -3.89
CA ARG A 50 -2.43 11.22 -3.71
C ARG A 50 -3.23 11.57 -4.96
N GLU A 51 -2.89 11.01 -6.13
CA GLU A 51 -3.46 11.40 -7.43
C GLU A 51 -4.31 10.32 -8.06
#